data_AF-A0A199VIJ2-F1
#
_entry.id   AF-A0A199VIJ2-F1
#
_cell.length_a   1.000
_cell.length_b   1.000
_cell.length_c   1.000
_cell.angle_alpha   90.00
_cell.angle_beta   90.00
_cell.angle_gamma   90.00
#
_symmetry.space_group_name_H-M   'P 1'
#
loop_
_entity.id
_entity.type
_entity.pdbx_description
1 polymer ?
#
loop_
_entity_poly.entity_id
_entity_poly.type
_entity_poly.pdbx_seq_one_letter_code
_entity_poly.pdbx_strand_id
1 'polypeptide(L)'
;MWGSECGAFEPGDIIRLSNGIFSYHKNNLVLRAGKRGNAEKVGEFAMLFVETPNISEIRWSRDPNNPKKFVQESVISPHSQIFKPLH
;
A
#
# COMPACT_ATOMS: atom_id res chain seq x y z
N MET A 1 10.47 -5.55 0.66
CA MET A 1 11.93 -5.44 0.43
C MET A 1 12.43 -6.75 -0.14
N TRP A 2 13.59 -6.75 -0.80
CA TRP A 2 14.22 -7.97 -1.34
C TRP A 2 15.64 -8.11 -0.76
N GLY A 3 16.10 -9.34 -0.56
CA GLY A 3 17.49 -9.61 -0.17
C GLY A 3 17.88 -9.03 1.19
N SER A 4 19.12 -8.52 1.29
CA SER A 4 19.74 -8.01 2.52
C SER A 4 19.02 -6.82 3.14
N GLU A 5 18.17 -6.13 2.38
CA GLU A 5 17.40 -4.98 2.86
C GLU A 5 16.16 -5.39 3.68
N CYS A 6 15.85 -6.68 3.79
CA CYS A 6 14.68 -7.17 4.52
C CYS A 6 14.77 -6.96 6.04
N GLY A 7 15.99 -6.83 6.59
CA GLY A 7 16.23 -6.55 8.01
C GLY A 7 16.90 -5.21 8.29
N ALA A 8 16.86 -4.29 7.32
CA ALA A 8 17.55 -3.00 7.45
C ALA A 8 16.73 -1.90 8.16
N PHE A 9 15.43 -2.14 8.37
CA PHE A 9 14.50 -1.17 8.95
C PHE A 9 13.81 -1.74 10.17
N GLU A 10 13.60 -0.88 11.15
CA GLU A 10 12.93 -1.19 12.41
C GLU A 10 11.55 -0.51 12.48
N PRO A 11 10.61 -1.04 13.28
CA PRO A 11 9.36 -0.35 13.56
C PRO A 11 9.62 1.06 14.11
N GLY A 12 8.98 2.07 13.53
CA GLY A 12 9.15 3.49 13.90
C GLY A 12 10.08 4.28 12.97
N ASP A 13 10.82 3.60 12.08
CA ASP A 13 11.60 4.25 11.03
C ASP A 13 10.68 4.98 10.04
N ILE A 14 11.08 6.20 9.67
CA ILE A 14 10.48 6.94 8.57
C ILE A 14 11.32 6.66 7.32
N ILE A 15 10.69 6.06 6.31
CA ILE A 15 11.38 5.58 5.11
C ILE A 15 10.93 6.38 3.89
N ARG A 16 11.88 6.87 3.10
CA ARG A 16 11.62 7.40 1.76
C ARG A 16 11.81 6.28 0.74
N LEU A 17 10.73 5.91 0.05
CA LEU A 17 10.76 4.96 -1.06
C LEU A 17 10.75 5.72 -2.39
N SER A 18 11.83 5.58 -3.16
CA SER A 18 11.96 6.13 -4.52
C SER A 18 11.85 5.03 -5.56
N ASN A 19 11.24 5.33 -6.71
CA ASN A 19 10.98 4.35 -7.78
C ASN A 19 10.30 3.07 -7.28
N GLY A 20 9.39 3.23 -6.31
CA GLY A 20 8.55 2.15 -5.81
C GLY A 20 7.58 1.67 -6.88
N ILE A 21 7.21 0.39 -6.80
CA ILE A 21 6.24 -0.23 -7.69
C ILE A 21 5.06 -0.76 -6.90
N PHE A 22 3.87 -0.55 -7.42
CA PHE A 22 2.67 -1.27 -7.00
C PHE A 22 2.55 -2.56 -7.81
N SER A 23 2.15 -3.64 -7.15
CA SER A 23 1.96 -4.94 -7.78
C SER A 23 0.92 -5.74 -7.02
N TYR A 24 0.29 -6.70 -7.68
CA TYR A 24 -0.63 -7.61 -7.02
C TYR A 24 0.10 -8.86 -6.53
N HIS A 25 -0.23 -9.28 -5.32
CA HIS A 25 0.18 -10.58 -4.80
C HIS A 25 -0.98 -11.21 -4.05
N LYS A 26 -1.45 -12.38 -4.54
CA LYS A 26 -2.65 -13.06 -4.03
C LYS A 26 -3.86 -12.10 -3.93
N ASN A 27 -4.08 -11.29 -4.96
CA ASN A 27 -5.12 -10.26 -5.06
C ASN A 27 -4.99 -9.04 -4.15
N ASN A 28 -3.93 -8.94 -3.35
CA ASN A 28 -3.65 -7.76 -2.54
C ASN A 28 -2.72 -6.80 -3.27
N LEU A 29 -3.03 -5.51 -3.24
CA LEU A 29 -2.14 -4.47 -3.76
C LEU A 29 -0.96 -4.30 -2.80
N VAL A 30 0.26 -4.43 -3.30
CA VAL A 30 1.48 -4.35 -2.49
C VAL A 30 2.43 -3.33 -3.09
N LEU A 31 2.94 -2.42 -2.24
CA LEU A 31 4.02 -1.49 -2.56
C LEU A 31 5.38 -2.13 -2.27
N ARG A 32 6.31 -2.05 -3.23
CA ARG A 32 7.63 -2.70 -3.15
C ARG A 32 8.72 -1.80 -3.72
N ALA A 33 9.94 -1.91 -3.18
CA ALA A 33 11.15 -1.51 -3.89
C ALA A 33 11.44 -2.56 -4.99
N GLY A 34 11.37 -2.15 -6.26
CA GLY A 34 11.80 -2.98 -7.39
C GLY A 34 13.32 -2.96 -7.58
N LYS A 35 13.83 -3.55 -8.66
CA LYS A 35 15.29 -3.55 -8.97
C LYS A 35 15.93 -2.15 -9.05
N ARG A 36 15.14 -1.14 -9.43
CA ARG A 36 15.56 0.28 -9.49
C ARG A 36 14.98 1.12 -8.34
N GLY A 37 14.25 0.47 -7.44
CA GLY A 37 13.69 1.09 -6.25
C GLY A 37 14.78 1.30 -5.21
N ASN A 38 14.66 2.38 -4.44
CA ASN A 38 15.53 2.63 -3.29
C ASN A 38 14.66 2.96 -2.08
N ALA A 39 14.94 2.32 -0.95
CA ALA A 39 14.34 2.65 0.33
C ALA A 39 15.45 3.12 1.27
N GLU A 40 15.25 4.26 1.89
CA GLU A 40 16.23 4.84 2.81
C GLU A 40 15.52 5.37 4.06
N LYS A 41 16.15 5.18 5.22
CA LYS A 41 15.71 5.81 6.46
C LYS A 41 16.00 7.30 6.37
N VAL A 42 14.98 8.12 6.56
CA VAL A 42 15.07 9.59 6.54
C VAL A 42 14.73 10.23 7.89
N GLY A 43 14.26 9.42 8.84
CA GLY A 43 13.93 9.87 10.19
C GLY A 43 13.39 8.72 11.04
N GLU A 44 12.86 9.07 12.20
CA GLU A 44 12.30 8.13 13.16
C GLU A 44 11.25 8.84 14.03
N PHE A 45 10.23 8.10 14.47
CA PHE A 45 9.25 8.46 15.51
C PHE A 45 8.25 9.59 15.18
N ALA A 46 8.71 10.77 14.77
CA ALA A 46 7.89 11.98 14.71
C ALA A 46 7.10 12.13 13.39
N MET A 47 6.28 11.15 13.03
CA MET A 47 5.35 11.24 11.90
C MET A 47 3.98 10.69 12.27
N LEU A 48 2.93 11.50 12.07
CA LEU A 48 1.55 11.06 12.25
C LEU A 48 1.09 10.28 11.02
N PHE A 49 0.39 9.17 11.24
CA PHE A 49 -0.18 8.33 10.19
C PHE A 49 -1.55 7.76 10.63
N VAL A 50 -2.28 7.22 9.67
CA VAL A 50 -3.51 6.45 9.91
C VAL A 50 -3.36 5.06 9.32
N GLU A 51 -3.79 4.03 10.05
CA GLU A 51 -3.76 2.65 9.56
C GLU A 51 -5.00 2.29 8.73
N THR A 52 -6.08 3.05 8.90
CA THR A 52 -7.35 2.81 8.23
C THR A 52 -7.61 3.89 7.17
N PRO A 53 -8.00 3.51 5.95
CA PRO A 53 -8.14 2.14 5.47
C PRO A 53 -6.79 1.48 5.10
N ASN A 54 -6.64 0.18 5.35
CA ASN A 54 -5.50 -0.58 4.84
C ASN A 54 -5.69 -0.83 3.33
N ILE A 55 -4.97 -0.07 2.51
CA ILE A 55 -5.07 -0.12 1.04
C ILE A 55 -4.75 -1.52 0.48
N SER A 56 -3.92 -2.30 1.17
CA SER A 56 -3.54 -3.65 0.74
C SER A 56 -4.69 -4.66 0.87
N GLU A 57 -5.73 -4.33 1.63
CA GLU A 57 -6.93 -5.15 1.85
C GLU A 57 -8.11 -4.77 0.95
N ILE A 58 -7.94 -3.77 0.09
CA ILE A 58 -8.95 -3.32 -0.86
C ILE A 58 -8.79 -4.12 -2.15
N ARG A 59 -9.88 -4.75 -2.60
CA ARG A 59 -9.96 -5.35 -3.92
C ARG A 59 -10.41 -4.30 -4.92
N TRP A 60 -9.55 -4.06 -5.91
CA TRP A 60 -9.79 -3.10 -6.97
C TRP A 60 -10.24 -3.81 -8.24
N SER A 61 -11.36 -3.37 -8.81
CA SER A 61 -11.84 -3.82 -10.12
C SER A 61 -11.82 -2.66 -11.11
N ARG A 62 -11.85 -2.96 -12.41
CA ARG A 62 -11.97 -1.90 -13.43
C ARG A 62 -13.37 -1.32 -13.37
N ASP A 63 -13.47 0.00 -13.45
CA ASP A 63 -14.75 0.69 -13.55
C ASP A 63 -15.49 0.22 -14.82
N PRO A 64 -16.73 -0.31 -14.71
CA PRO A 64 -17.53 -0.73 -15.85
C PRO A 64 -17.77 0.40 -16.86
N ASN A 65 -17.83 1.64 -16.39
CA ASN A 65 -18.09 2.83 -17.22
C ASN A 65 -16.79 3.45 -17.78
N ASN A 66 -15.64 3.14 -17.18
CA ASN A 66 -14.35 3.65 -17.63
C ASN A 66 -13.21 2.65 -17.33
N PRO A 67 -12.86 1.77 -18.28
CA PRO A 67 -11.87 0.72 -18.07
C PRO A 67 -10.45 1.19 -17.69
N LYS A 68 -10.16 2.51 -17.82
CA LYS A 68 -8.88 3.11 -17.39
C LYS A 68 -8.85 3.43 -15.89
N LYS A 69 -10.00 3.39 -15.22
CA LYS A 69 -10.14 3.65 -13.78
C LYS A 69 -10.34 2.35 -13.02
N PHE A 70 -9.88 2.36 -11.77
CA PHE A 70 -10.16 1.30 -10.81
C PHE A 70 -11.12 1.81 -9.74
N VAL A 71 -12.04 0.96 -9.33
CA VAL A 71 -13.01 1.22 -8.25
C VAL A 71 -12.88 0.15 -7.17
N GLN A 72 -13.23 0.52 -5.94
CA GLN A 72 -13.29 -0.43 -4.83
C GLN A 72 -14.45 -1.40 -5.08
N GLU A 73 -14.14 -2.69 -5.24
CA GLU A 73 -15.12 -3.75 -5.41
C GLU A 73 -15.54 -4.33 -4.06
N SER A 74 -14.55 -4.68 -3.23
CA SER A 74 -14.76 -5.27 -1.91
C SER A 74 -13.55 -5.03 -1.01
N VAL A 75 -13.71 -5.29 0.29
CA VAL A 75 -12.65 -5.19 1.29
C VAL A 75 -12.53 -6.50 2.07
N ILE A 76 -11.32 -6.82 2.51
CA ILE A 76 -11.09 -7.99 3.39
C ILE A 76 -11.58 -7.67 4.82
N SER A 77 -11.28 -6.49 5.33
CA SER A 77 -11.71 -6.00 6.63
C SER A 77 -12.70 -4.84 6.50
N PRO A 78 -13.76 -4.77 7.34
CA PRO A 78 -14.62 -3.59 7.43
C PRO A 78 -13.86 -2.30 7.78
N HIS A 79 -12.74 -2.41 8.50
CA HIS A 79 -11.89 -1.27 8.86
C HIS A 79 -11.12 -0.68 7.67
N SER A 80 -11.07 -1.40 6.55
CA SER A 80 -10.36 -1.00 5.32
C SER A 80 -11.28 -0.33 4.29
N GLN A 81 -12.51 0.02 4.68
CA GLN A 81 -13.44 0.74 3.82
C GLN A 81 -13.06 2.22 3.71
N ILE A 82 -12.85 2.70 2.49
CA ILE A 82 -12.64 4.13 2.22
C ILE A 82 -13.95 4.92 2.40
N PHE A 83 -15.06 4.34 1.95
CA PHE A 83 -16.38 4.95 2.03
C PHE A 83 -17.35 3.99 2.74
N LYS A 84 -18.21 4.53 3.60
CA LYS A 84 -19.32 3.75 4.15
C LYS A 84 -20.28 3.35 3.02
N PRO A 85 -20.83 2.12 3.01
CA PRO A 85 -21.89 1.76 2.09
C PRO A 85 -23.04 2.77 2.21
N LEU A 86 -23.53 3.25 1.07
CA LEU A 86 -24.77 4.04 1.05
C LEU A 86 -25.92 3.07 1.37
N HIS A 87 -26.68 3.37 2.41
CA HIS A 87 -27.91 2.65 2.78
C HIS A 87 -29.03 2.94 1.79
#